data_AF-A0A1A7ZRL8-F1
#
_entry.id   AF-A0A1A7ZRL8-F1
#
_cell.length_a   1.000
_cell.length_b   1.000
_cell.length_c   1.000
_cell.angle_alpha   90.00
_cell.angle_beta   90.00
_cell.angle_gamma   90.00
#
_symmetry.space_group_name_H-M   'P 1'
#
loop_
_entity.id
_entity.type
_entity.pdbx_description
1 polymer ?
#
loop_
_entity_poly.entity_id
_entity_poly.type
_entity_poly.pdbx_seq_one_letter_code
_entity_poly.pdbx_strand_id
1 'polypeptide(L)'
;GETAFKTMTGSCGCAKRPLLPRMDQLHPAIPITIIYGSRSSIDSNSGSAVRQMRPASHVEVITTRGAGHYVYADQPEDFNHRVLLVCEE
;
A
#
# COMPACT_ATOMS: atom_id res chain seq x y z
N GLY A 1 1.62 -19.56 1.79
CA GLY A 1 2.04 -18.84 3.01
C GLY A 1 0.95 -17.88 3.46
N GLU A 2 0.85 -16.71 2.85
CA GLU A 2 -0.09 -15.65 3.25
C GLU A 2 -1.57 -16.03 3.19
N THR A 3 -2.02 -16.73 2.14
CA THR A 3 -3.44 -17.11 2.01
C THR A 3 -3.88 -18.00 3.18
N ALA A 4 -3.05 -18.98 3.54
CA ALA A 4 -3.29 -19.83 4.72
C ALA A 4 -3.23 -19.03 6.03
N PHE A 5 -2.27 -18.10 6.14
CA PHE A 5 -2.14 -17.21 7.30
C PHE A 5 -3.38 -16.31 7.49
N LYS A 6 -3.94 -15.75 6.40
CA LYS A 6 -5.17 -14.95 6.44
C LYS A 6 -6.37 -15.77 6.92
N THR A 7 -6.50 -17.02 6.45
CA THR A 7 -7.56 -17.93 6.91
C THR A 7 -7.41 -18.27 8.40
N MET A 8 -6.18 -18.45 8.89
CA MET A 8 -5.90 -18.76 10.29
C MET A 8 -6.05 -17.56 11.23
N THR A 9 -5.92 -16.33 10.73
CA THR A 9 -5.95 -15.10 11.54
C THR A 9 -7.26 -14.31 11.45
N GLY A 10 -8.34 -14.91 10.92
CA GLY A 10 -9.64 -14.24 10.69
C GLY A 10 -10.29 -13.55 11.92
N SER A 11 -9.86 -13.87 13.14
CA SER A 11 -10.31 -13.23 14.39
C SER A 11 -9.26 -12.31 15.06
N CYS A 12 -8.09 -12.11 14.45
CA CYS A 12 -6.96 -11.45 15.11
C CYS A 12 -6.94 -9.93 14.85
N GLY A 13 -7.30 -9.17 15.90
CA GLY A 13 -6.80 -7.82 16.20
C GLY A 13 -6.90 -6.76 15.11
N CYS A 14 -8.04 -6.09 15.00
CA CYS A 14 -8.13 -4.84 14.24
C CYS A 14 -7.18 -3.78 14.82
N ALA A 15 -6.61 -2.93 13.94
CA ALA A 15 -5.81 -1.80 14.38
C ALA A 15 -6.64 -0.89 15.30
N LYS A 16 -6.16 -0.65 16.54
CA LYS A 16 -6.84 0.20 17.52
C LYS A 16 -7.04 1.65 17.02
N ARG A 17 -6.14 2.13 16.15
CA ARG A 17 -6.21 3.45 15.50
C ARG A 17 -5.85 3.31 14.02
N PRO A 18 -6.78 2.90 13.15
CA PRO A 18 -6.50 2.69 11.73
C PRO A 18 -6.01 3.98 11.06
N LEU A 19 -5.15 3.85 10.04
CA LEU A 19 -4.61 4.99 9.29
C LEU A 19 -5.64 5.58 8.32
N LEU A 20 -6.43 4.74 7.65
CA LEU A 20 -7.33 5.13 6.57
C LEU A 20 -8.24 6.32 6.92
N PRO A 21 -8.94 6.36 8.08
CA PRO A 21 -9.85 7.47 8.41
C PRO A 21 -9.16 8.80 8.74
N ARG A 22 -7.83 8.86 8.67
CA ARG A 22 -7.03 10.03 9.04
C ARG A 22 -6.24 10.60 7.86
N MET A 23 -6.42 10.02 6.67
CA MET A 23 -5.62 10.36 5.49
C MET A 23 -5.95 11.75 4.92
N ASP A 24 -7.16 12.25 5.14
CA ASP A 24 -7.62 13.59 4.81
C ASP A 24 -6.98 14.68 5.69
N GLN A 25 -6.51 14.33 6.89
CA GLN A 25 -5.89 15.26 7.84
C GLN A 25 -4.44 15.58 7.52
N LEU A 26 -3.78 14.77 6.69
CA LEU A 26 -2.40 15.02 6.27
C LEU A 26 -2.34 16.22 5.32
N HIS A 27 -1.32 17.07 5.45
CA HIS A 27 -1.19 18.28 4.63
C HIS A 27 -1.23 17.94 3.12
N PRO A 28 -1.94 18.70 2.26
CA PRO A 28 -2.11 18.37 0.83
C PRO A 28 -0.79 18.31 0.05
N ALA A 29 0.21 19.10 0.45
CA ALA A 29 1.53 19.11 -0.18
C ALA A 29 2.36 17.84 0.07
N ILE A 30 1.89 16.90 0.89
CA ILE A 30 2.61 15.64 1.15
C ILE A 30 2.08 14.58 0.18
N PRO A 31 2.84 14.19 -0.85
CA PRO A 31 2.46 13.13 -1.78
C PRO A 31 2.52 11.76 -1.10
N ILE A 32 1.74 10.81 -1.60
CA ILE A 32 1.70 9.45 -1.08
C ILE A 32 1.76 8.45 -2.22
N THR A 33 2.72 7.53 -2.15
CA THR A 33 2.78 6.39 -3.06
C THR A 33 2.62 5.09 -2.29
N ILE A 34 1.70 4.24 -2.75
CA ILE A 34 1.39 2.95 -2.13
C ILE A 34 1.76 1.84 -3.10
N ILE A 35 2.66 0.95 -2.68
CA ILE A 35 3.17 -0.16 -3.50
C ILE A 35 2.58 -1.47 -2.98
N TYR A 36 1.86 -2.17 -3.86
CA TYR A 36 1.25 -3.48 -3.59
C TYR A 36 1.95 -4.58 -4.39
N GLY A 37 1.98 -5.79 -3.86
CA GLY A 37 2.35 -6.97 -4.64
C GLY A 37 1.13 -7.65 -5.26
N SER A 38 1.22 -8.03 -6.53
CA SER A 38 0.13 -8.69 -7.27
C SER A 38 -0.37 -10.02 -6.69
N ARG A 39 0.41 -10.68 -5.84
CA ARG A 39 0.10 -11.96 -5.18
C ARG A 39 -0.17 -11.79 -3.68
N SER A 40 -0.23 -10.55 -3.20
CA SER A 40 -0.56 -10.22 -1.82
C SER A 40 -1.99 -10.67 -1.47
N SER A 41 -2.19 -11.17 -0.26
CA SER A 41 -3.54 -11.43 0.27
C SER A 41 -4.31 -10.17 0.70
N ILE A 42 -3.62 -9.02 0.69
CA ILE A 42 -4.16 -7.68 0.92
C ILE A 42 -4.41 -7.02 -0.44
N ASP A 43 -5.66 -6.61 -0.68
CA ASP A 43 -6.07 -5.91 -1.91
C ASP A 43 -5.70 -4.41 -1.89
N SER A 44 -5.86 -3.76 -3.04
CA SER A 44 -5.56 -2.34 -3.24
C SER A 44 -6.71 -1.39 -2.89
N ASN A 45 -7.84 -1.88 -2.35
CA ASN A 45 -9.02 -1.04 -2.09
C ASN A 45 -8.72 0.10 -1.12
N SER A 46 -7.88 -0.17 -0.11
CA SER A 46 -7.45 0.86 0.84
C SER A 46 -6.69 1.98 0.14
N GLY A 47 -5.79 1.67 -0.80
CA GLY A 47 -5.07 2.67 -1.57
C GLY A 47 -5.98 3.49 -2.48
N SER A 48 -6.98 2.86 -3.10
CA SER A 48 -8.02 3.57 -3.86
C SER A 48 -8.82 4.53 -2.98
N ALA A 49 -9.16 4.13 -1.75
CA ALA A 49 -9.84 4.99 -0.79
C ALA A 49 -8.94 6.17 -0.36
N VAL A 50 -7.64 5.97 -0.12
CA VAL A 50 -6.69 7.08 0.15
C VAL A 50 -6.70 8.10 -0.98
N ARG A 51 -6.64 7.65 -2.23
CA ARG A 51 -6.67 8.53 -3.41
C ARG A 51 -7.96 9.35 -3.48
N GLN A 52 -9.11 8.75 -3.15
CA GLN A 52 -10.40 9.46 -3.14
C GLN A 52 -10.49 10.48 -2.00
N MET A 53 -9.94 10.17 -0.82
CA MET A 53 -9.97 11.07 0.34
C MET A 53 -9.01 12.26 0.21
N ARG A 54 -8.01 12.19 -0.68
CA ARG A 54 -6.99 13.23 -0.86
C ARG A 54 -7.02 13.83 -2.28
N PRO A 55 -8.13 14.42 -2.74
CA PRO A 55 -8.25 14.92 -4.12
C PRO A 55 -7.31 16.09 -4.42
N ALA A 56 -6.84 16.81 -3.40
CA ALA A 56 -5.92 17.94 -3.51
C ALA A 56 -4.44 17.55 -3.30
N SER A 57 -4.11 16.27 -3.28
CA SER A 57 -2.76 15.76 -3.06
C SER A 57 -2.44 14.65 -4.07
N HIS A 58 -1.17 14.52 -4.45
CA HIS A 58 -0.75 13.42 -5.32
C HIS A 58 -0.82 12.10 -4.54
N VAL A 59 -1.60 11.15 -5.05
CA VAL A 59 -1.66 9.78 -4.54
C VAL A 59 -1.52 8.78 -5.68
N GLU A 60 -0.45 7.99 -5.67
CA GLU A 60 -0.19 6.93 -6.63
C GLU A 60 -0.37 5.55 -5.98
N VAL A 61 -0.98 4.62 -6.72
CA VAL A 61 -1.12 3.23 -6.32
C VAL A 61 -0.47 2.36 -7.39
N ILE A 62 0.57 1.64 -7.00
CA ILE A 62 1.38 0.80 -7.89
C ILE A 62 1.19 -0.66 -7.49
N THR A 63 1.15 -1.55 -8.48
CA THR A 63 1.14 -3.00 -8.25
C THR A 63 2.33 -3.66 -8.93
N THR A 64 3.23 -4.23 -8.14
CA THR A 64 4.41 -4.97 -8.60
C THR A 64 4.02 -6.42 -8.91
N ARG A 65 4.30 -6.86 -10.14
CA ARG A 65 4.01 -8.22 -10.59
C ARG A 65 4.95 -9.22 -9.91
N GLY A 66 4.48 -10.43 -9.65
CA GLY A 66 5.29 -11.50 -9.05
C GLY A 66 5.52 -11.39 -7.53
N ALA A 67 5.23 -10.24 -6.91
CA ALA A 67 5.41 -10.03 -5.47
C ALA A 67 4.16 -10.34 -4.62
N GLY A 68 4.36 -10.84 -3.41
CA GLY A 68 3.39 -10.95 -2.31
C GLY A 68 3.30 -9.68 -1.46
N HIS A 69 2.95 -9.80 -0.17
CA HIS A 69 2.82 -8.63 0.73
C HIS A 69 4.16 -7.92 0.96
N TYR A 70 5.25 -8.69 1.07
CA TYR A 70 6.59 -8.17 1.27
C TYR A 70 7.28 -7.86 -0.07
N VAL A 71 6.80 -6.83 -0.76
CA VAL A 71 7.23 -6.49 -2.13
C VAL A 71 8.75 -6.32 -2.25
N TYR A 72 9.37 -5.66 -1.26
CA TYR A 72 10.82 -5.44 -1.21
C TYR A 72 11.63 -6.75 -1.10
N ALA A 73 11.04 -7.83 -0.60
CA ALA A 73 11.69 -9.12 -0.45
C ALA A 73 11.50 -9.99 -1.69
N ASP A 74 10.30 -9.97 -2.28
CA ASP A 74 9.98 -10.81 -3.44
C ASP A 74 10.48 -10.23 -4.78
N GLN A 75 10.53 -8.90 -4.90
CA GLN A 75 10.97 -8.18 -6.12
C GLN A 75 11.83 -6.95 -5.75
N PRO A 76 13.05 -7.16 -5.19
CA PRO A 76 13.86 -6.07 -4.66
C PRO A 76 14.29 -5.06 -5.73
N GLU A 77 14.69 -5.50 -6.93
CA GLU A 77 15.09 -4.61 -8.02
C GLU A 77 13.95 -3.69 -8.47
N ASP A 78 12.77 -4.26 -8.77
CA ASP A 78 11.59 -3.49 -9.18
C ASP A 78 11.14 -2.53 -8.07
N PHE A 79 11.13 -2.99 -6.82
CA PHE A 79 10.79 -2.15 -5.67
C PHE A 79 11.74 -0.96 -5.55
N ASN A 80 13.05 -1.21 -5.55
CA ASN A 80 14.06 -0.16 -5.40
C ASN A 80 14.01 0.84 -6.56
N HIS A 81 13.88 0.36 -7.80
CA HIS A 81 13.74 1.22 -8.96
C HIS A 81 12.50 2.12 -8.85
N ARG A 82 11.37 1.56 -8.40
CA ARG A 82 10.15 2.32 -8.23
C ARG A 82 10.25 3.37 -7.11
N VAL A 83 10.92 3.04 -6.00
CA VAL A 83 11.18 4.00 -4.92
C VAL A 83 12.05 5.16 -5.40
N LEU A 84 13.10 4.89 -6.17
CA LEU A 84 13.94 5.95 -6.74
C LEU A 84 13.15 6.88 -7.66
N LEU A 85 12.34 6.34 -8.57
CA LEU A 85 11.49 7.13 -9.46
C LEU A 85 10.55 8.06 -8.68
N VAL A 86 9.88 7.55 -7.64
CA VAL A 86 8.95 8.33 -6.81
C VAL A 86 9.66 9.46 -6.04
N CYS A 87 10.93 9.29 -5.69
CA CYS A 87 11.72 10.31 -4.99
C CYS A 87 12.29 11.38 -5.92
N GLU A 88 12.29 11.17 -7.23
CA GLU A 88 12.73 12.14 -8.24
C GLU A 88 11.58 13.01 -8.78
N GLU A 89 10.33 12.71 -8.40
CA GLU A 89 9.11 13.47 -8.74
C GLU A 89 8.82 14.67 -7.82
#